data_AF-K2BQ66-F1
#
_entry.id   AF-K2BQ66-F1
#
_cell.length_a   1.000
_cell.length_b   1.000
_cell.length_c   1.000
_cell.angle_alpha   90.00
_cell.angle_beta   90.00
_cell.angle_gamma   90.00
#
_symmetry.space_group_name_H-M   'P 1'
#
loop_
_entity.id
_entity.type
_entity.pdbx_description
1 polymer ?
#
loop_
_entity_poly.entity_id
_entity_poly.type
_entity_poly.pdbx_seq_one_letter_code
_entity_poly.pdbx_strand_id
1 'polypeptide(L)'
;MFKRAESLMETIIAVTIIALGMTGAGVIVRTSMFGNELTQDRMAALNFAREGIEAVRGIRDTNWLRYNGSCWNSIEGTSESDCGDSLIAEGSYYALKLDMSTLEYSLEDLGIGDDVFASEYQMYECSIESPDGATGAIYGNPVADCGGVETDFYREIYFVYDGVDSVLATVKVGWITDGEGKTVELFEKINNY
;
A
#
# COMPACT_ATOMS: atom_id res chain seq x y z
N MET A 1 28.26 53.87 -39.69
CA MET A 1 26.88 54.06 -39.16
C MET A 1 26.22 52.76 -38.71
N PHE A 2 26.66 51.57 -39.17
CA PHE A 2 26.03 50.27 -38.85
C PHE A 2 26.32 49.64 -37.47
N LYS A 3 27.40 50.04 -36.76
CA LYS A 3 27.81 49.41 -35.48
C LYS A 3 26.77 49.45 -34.34
N ARG A 4 25.84 50.42 -34.36
CA ARG A 4 24.80 50.55 -33.32
C ARG A 4 23.61 49.61 -33.55
N ALA A 5 23.36 49.20 -34.79
CA ALA A 5 22.30 48.24 -35.10
C ALA A 5 22.73 46.81 -34.73
N GLU A 6 24.02 46.48 -34.89
CA GLU A 6 24.55 45.17 -34.50
C GLU A 6 24.49 44.93 -32.99
N SER A 7 24.88 45.91 -32.15
CA SER A 7 24.82 45.74 -30.68
C SER A 7 23.39 45.60 -30.14
N LEU A 8 22.41 46.20 -30.82
CA LEU A 8 21.01 46.08 -30.44
C LEU A 8 20.44 44.71 -30.84
N MET A 9 20.82 44.20 -32.01
CA MET A 9 20.43 42.85 -32.45
C MET A 9 21.07 41.78 -31.56
N GLU A 10 22.35 41.95 -31.18
CA GLU A 10 23.07 41.06 -30.28
C GLU A 10 22.39 40.95 -28.90
N THR A 11 21.94 42.06 -28.33
CA THR A 11 21.26 42.04 -27.03
C THR A 11 19.88 41.39 -27.10
N ILE A 12 19.11 41.60 -28.18
CA ILE A 12 17.82 40.91 -28.38
C ILE A 12 18.03 39.40 -28.50
N ILE A 13 19.05 38.97 -29.25
CA ILE A 13 19.39 37.55 -29.37
C ILE A 13 19.83 36.98 -28.01
N ALA A 14 20.66 37.69 -27.25
CA ALA A 14 21.08 37.26 -25.92
C ALA A 14 19.88 37.10 -24.96
N VAL A 15 18.96 38.07 -24.92
CA VAL A 15 17.77 38.02 -24.06
C VAL A 15 16.82 36.89 -24.46
N THR A 16 16.65 36.65 -25.77
CA THR A 16 15.79 35.55 -26.25
C THR A 16 16.37 34.18 -25.90
N ILE A 17 17.68 33.98 -26.03
CA ILE A 17 18.35 32.74 -25.60
C ILE A 17 18.19 32.53 -24.09
N ILE A 18 18.36 33.58 -23.28
CA ILE A 18 18.18 33.51 -21.84
C ILE A 18 16.72 33.15 -21.50
N ALA A 19 15.75 33.78 -22.15
CA ALA A 19 14.33 33.49 -21.94
C ALA A 19 13.98 32.03 -22.26
N LEU A 20 14.48 31.50 -23.39
CA LEU A 20 14.31 30.09 -23.75
C LEU A 20 15.00 29.13 -22.76
N GLY A 21 16.18 29.50 -22.26
CA GLY A 21 16.88 28.73 -21.24
C GLY A 21 16.10 28.66 -19.93
N MET A 22 15.51 29.78 -19.48
CA MET A 22 14.70 29.83 -18.27
C MET A 22 13.42 28.99 -18.39
N THR A 23 12.72 29.07 -19.52
CA THR A 23 11.49 28.27 -19.71
C THR A 23 11.81 26.77 -19.76
N GLY A 24 12.87 26.38 -20.48
CA GLY A 24 13.32 24.99 -20.52
C GLY A 24 13.68 24.45 -19.13
N ALA A 25 14.47 25.19 -18.36
CA ALA A 25 14.82 24.81 -16.99
C ALA A 25 13.58 24.70 -16.08
N GLY A 26 12.64 25.64 -16.20
CA GLY A 26 11.40 25.62 -15.42
C GLY A 26 10.52 24.39 -15.69
N VAL A 27 10.42 23.96 -16.95
CA VAL A 27 9.69 22.73 -17.30
C VAL A 27 10.34 21.51 -16.68
N ILE A 28 11.67 21.39 -16.79
CA ILE A 28 12.42 20.23 -16.25
C ILE A 28 12.25 20.12 -14.73
N VAL A 29 12.31 21.23 -14.01
CA VAL A 29 12.13 21.23 -12.55
C VAL A 29 10.73 20.74 -12.19
N ARG A 30 9.69 21.24 -12.87
CA ARG A 30 8.31 20.79 -12.64
C ARG A 30 8.16 19.30 -12.91
N THR A 31 8.60 18.82 -14.07
CA THR A 31 8.49 17.40 -14.41
C THR A 31 9.27 16.49 -13.45
N SER A 32 10.41 16.98 -12.92
CA SER A 32 11.19 16.23 -11.93
C SER A 32 10.49 16.14 -10.58
N MET A 33 9.85 17.22 -10.12
CA MET A 33 9.08 17.22 -8.87
C MET A 33 7.90 16.24 -8.95
N PHE A 34 7.10 16.31 -10.01
CA PHE A 34 5.98 15.37 -10.22
C PHE A 34 6.45 13.91 -10.32
N GLY A 35 7.58 13.65 -10.98
CA GLY A 35 8.15 12.31 -11.06
C GLY A 35 8.59 11.76 -9.71
N ASN A 36 9.08 12.62 -8.80
CA ASN A 36 9.50 12.22 -7.47
C ASN A 36 8.31 11.85 -6.57
N GLU A 37 7.24 12.65 -6.58
CA GLU A 37 6.02 12.38 -5.82
C GLU A 37 5.41 11.03 -6.22
N LEU A 38 5.23 10.80 -7.53
CA LEU A 38 4.73 9.52 -8.04
C LEU A 38 5.62 8.33 -7.65
N THR A 39 6.94 8.54 -7.60
CA THR A 39 7.88 7.50 -7.19
C THR A 39 7.76 7.23 -5.69
N GLN A 40 7.58 8.27 -4.87
CA GLN A 40 7.42 8.14 -3.43
C GLN A 40 6.15 7.36 -3.08
N ASP A 41 5.01 7.71 -3.67
CA ASP A 41 3.73 7.02 -3.41
C ASP A 41 3.80 5.56 -3.84
N ARG A 42 4.41 5.29 -5.00
CA ARG A 42 4.62 3.92 -5.47
C ARG A 42 5.50 3.10 -4.52
N MET A 43 6.53 3.71 -3.94
CA MET A 43 7.40 3.04 -2.97
C MET A 43 6.67 2.80 -1.64
N ALA A 44 5.83 3.73 -1.20
CA ALA A 44 4.96 3.54 -0.03
C ALA A 44 3.98 2.39 -0.27
N ALA A 45 3.28 2.38 -1.41
CA ALA A 45 2.36 1.32 -1.78
C ALA A 45 3.03 -0.07 -1.83
N LEU A 46 4.26 -0.15 -2.37
CA LEU A 46 5.07 -1.37 -2.35
C LEU A 46 5.41 -1.83 -0.92
N ASN A 47 5.70 -0.91 -0.01
CA ASN A 47 5.96 -1.24 1.38
C ASN A 47 4.70 -1.75 2.08
N PHE A 48 3.54 -1.13 1.83
CA PHE A 48 2.26 -1.61 2.36
C PHE A 48 1.86 -2.98 1.80
N ALA A 49 2.17 -3.26 0.54
CA ALA A 49 1.94 -4.56 -0.06
C ALA A 49 2.83 -5.64 0.57
N ARG A 50 4.11 -5.32 0.84
CA ARG A 50 5.04 -6.21 1.56
C ARG A 50 4.56 -6.47 2.99
N GLU A 51 4.16 -5.43 3.70
CA GLU A 51 3.60 -5.55 5.06
C GLU A 51 2.37 -6.46 5.06
N GLY A 52 1.47 -6.31 4.08
CA GLY A 52 0.31 -7.19 3.93
C GLY A 52 0.70 -8.66 3.79
N ILE A 53 1.71 -8.98 2.97
CA ILE A 53 2.20 -10.35 2.81
C ILE A 53 2.84 -10.87 4.11
N GLU A 54 3.65 -10.07 4.78
CA GLU A 54 4.24 -10.47 6.07
C GLU A 54 3.16 -10.72 7.13
N ALA A 55 2.10 -9.92 7.14
CA ALA A 55 0.98 -10.12 8.04
C ALA A 55 0.23 -11.44 7.74
N VAL A 56 -0.03 -11.74 6.47
CA VAL A 56 -0.63 -13.03 6.06
C VAL A 56 0.27 -14.21 6.46
N ARG A 57 1.60 -14.11 6.29
CA ARG A 57 2.53 -15.13 6.79
C ARG A 57 2.48 -15.25 8.31
N GLY A 58 2.40 -14.13 9.02
CA GLY A 58 2.27 -14.10 10.48
C GLY A 58 1.00 -14.80 10.98
N ILE A 59 -0.13 -14.60 10.29
CA ILE A 59 -1.40 -15.31 10.56
C ILE A 59 -1.22 -16.81 10.34
N ARG A 60 -0.64 -17.22 9.20
CA ARG A 60 -0.33 -18.63 8.93
C ARG A 60 0.53 -19.23 10.04
N ASP A 61 1.64 -18.59 10.38
CA ASP A 61 2.60 -19.12 11.36
C ASP A 61 1.98 -19.24 12.74
N THR A 62 1.16 -18.25 13.13
CA THR A 62 0.40 -18.28 14.37
C THR A 62 -0.58 -19.45 14.39
N ASN A 63 -1.32 -19.67 13.30
CA ASN A 63 -2.23 -20.80 13.16
C ASN A 63 -1.49 -22.15 13.16
N TRP A 64 -0.36 -22.24 12.46
CA TRP A 64 0.46 -23.45 12.40
C TRP A 64 1.00 -23.82 13.79
N LEU A 65 1.47 -22.83 14.57
CA LEU A 65 1.95 -23.03 15.93
C LEU A 65 0.83 -23.38 16.93
N ARG A 66 -0.36 -22.76 16.78
CA ARG A 66 -1.51 -23.03 17.66
C ARG A 66 -2.13 -24.41 17.42
N TYR A 67 -2.16 -24.87 16.16
CA TYR A 67 -2.92 -26.05 15.74
C TYR A 67 -2.09 -27.12 15.00
N ASN A 68 -0.77 -27.13 15.21
CA ASN A 68 0.14 -28.14 14.66
C ASN A 68 -0.02 -28.38 13.14
N GLY A 69 -0.22 -27.29 12.39
CA GLY A 69 -0.37 -27.30 10.93
C GLY A 69 -1.74 -27.69 10.36
N SER A 70 -2.69 -28.17 11.18
CA SER A 70 -4.03 -28.57 10.72
C SER A 70 -4.89 -27.41 10.21
N CYS A 71 -4.58 -26.17 10.63
CA CYS A 71 -5.47 -25.00 10.49
C CYS A 71 -4.78 -23.78 9.89
N TRP A 72 -3.72 -23.99 9.10
CA TRP A 72 -2.85 -22.94 8.60
C TRP A 72 -3.58 -21.88 7.74
N ASN A 73 -4.69 -22.25 7.09
CA ASN A 73 -5.50 -21.41 6.20
C ASN A 73 -6.82 -20.92 6.82
N SER A 74 -6.91 -20.87 8.15
CA SER A 74 -8.06 -20.32 8.87
C SER A 74 -7.89 -18.82 9.13
N ILE A 75 -9.00 -18.07 9.05
CA ILE A 75 -9.06 -16.63 9.33
C ILE A 75 -9.02 -16.36 10.85
N GLU A 76 -9.76 -17.18 11.61
CA GLU A 76 -9.83 -17.17 13.07
C GLU A 76 -9.87 -18.62 13.54
N GLY A 77 -8.70 -19.26 13.64
CA GLY A 77 -8.61 -20.56 14.29
C GLY A 77 -8.87 -20.37 15.78
N THR A 78 -9.98 -20.91 16.29
CA THR A 78 -10.30 -20.90 17.73
C THR A 78 -10.02 -22.25 18.37
N SER A 79 -10.14 -23.36 17.62
CA SER A 79 -9.80 -24.72 18.05
C SER A 79 -9.46 -25.62 16.84
N GLU A 80 -8.75 -26.74 17.07
CA GLU A 80 -8.38 -27.69 16.00
C GLU A 80 -9.62 -28.36 15.36
N SER A 81 -10.76 -28.41 16.05
CA SER A 81 -12.01 -28.97 15.51
C SER A 81 -12.78 -28.01 14.60
N ASP A 82 -12.55 -26.71 14.74
CA ASP A 82 -13.37 -25.66 14.09
C ASP A 82 -12.66 -25.06 12.86
N CYS A 83 -11.51 -25.61 12.49
CA CYS A 83 -10.68 -25.08 11.41
C CYS A 83 -11.35 -25.12 10.04
N GLY A 84 -12.34 -26.00 9.85
CA GLY A 84 -13.15 -26.06 8.63
C GLY A 84 -14.21 -24.96 8.52
N ASP A 85 -14.54 -24.29 9.64
CA ASP A 85 -15.67 -23.36 9.69
C ASP A 85 -15.27 -21.92 9.34
N SER A 86 -14.00 -21.57 9.52
CA SER A 86 -13.43 -20.23 9.27
C SER A 86 -12.29 -20.26 8.25
N LEU A 87 -12.42 -21.08 7.20
CA LEU A 87 -11.43 -21.16 6.13
C LEU A 87 -11.39 -19.88 5.29
N ILE A 88 -10.19 -19.51 4.84
CA ILE A 88 -10.03 -18.52 3.78
C ILE A 88 -10.76 -19.04 2.53
N ALA A 89 -11.79 -18.34 2.09
CA ALA A 89 -12.58 -18.68 0.92
C ALA A 89 -11.86 -18.24 -0.36
N GLU A 90 -11.89 -19.12 -1.37
CA GLU A 90 -11.35 -18.78 -2.68
C GLU A 90 -12.22 -17.72 -3.35
N GLY A 91 -11.60 -16.67 -3.88
CA GLY A 91 -12.30 -15.57 -4.55
C GLY A 91 -13.02 -14.59 -3.62
N SER A 92 -12.84 -14.73 -2.30
CA SER A 92 -13.16 -13.67 -1.33
C SER A 92 -12.02 -12.65 -1.25
N TYR A 93 -12.38 -11.43 -0.86
CA TYR A 93 -11.48 -10.30 -0.69
C TYR A 93 -11.51 -9.83 0.75
N TYR A 94 -10.32 -9.58 1.28
CA TYR A 94 -10.06 -9.42 2.69
C TYR A 94 -9.41 -8.08 2.99
N ALA A 95 -9.81 -7.45 4.09
CA ALA A 95 -9.07 -6.37 4.71
C ALA A 95 -8.15 -6.91 5.81
N LEU A 96 -7.01 -6.23 5.99
CA LEU A 96 -6.08 -6.52 7.07
C LEU A 96 -6.37 -5.63 8.28
N LYS A 97 -6.92 -6.26 9.32
CA LYS A 97 -7.14 -5.66 10.64
C LYS A 97 -5.90 -5.82 11.51
N LEU A 98 -5.63 -4.78 12.30
CA LEU A 98 -4.64 -4.82 13.36
C LEU A 98 -5.33 -4.46 14.66
N ASP A 99 -5.25 -5.36 15.63
CA ASP A 99 -5.67 -5.07 17.00
C ASP A 99 -4.52 -4.34 17.73
N MET A 100 -4.76 -3.09 18.11
CA MET A 100 -3.77 -2.27 18.80
C MET A 100 -3.46 -2.73 20.23
N SER A 101 -4.34 -3.53 20.84
CA SER A 101 -4.16 -4.04 22.20
C SER A 101 -3.27 -5.27 22.27
N THR A 102 -3.38 -6.14 21.26
CA THR A 102 -2.63 -7.40 21.16
C THR A 102 -1.47 -7.33 20.16
N LEU A 103 -1.48 -6.32 19.27
CA LEU A 103 -0.58 -6.18 18.12
C LEU A 103 -0.65 -7.40 17.19
N GLU A 104 -1.78 -8.10 17.16
CA GLU A 104 -2.03 -9.23 16.26
C GLU A 104 -2.77 -8.75 15.00
N TYR A 105 -2.34 -9.29 13.86
CA TYR A 105 -3.03 -9.10 12.58
C TYR A 105 -4.14 -10.13 12.43
N SER A 106 -5.28 -9.72 11.88
CA SER A 106 -6.37 -10.61 11.46
C SER A 106 -6.90 -10.22 10.10
N LEU A 107 -7.50 -11.18 9.39
CA LEU A 107 -8.17 -10.94 8.12
C LEU A 107 -9.67 -10.81 8.38
N GLU A 108 -10.31 -9.86 7.74
CA GLU A 108 -11.78 -9.74 7.73
C GLU A 108 -12.27 -9.93 6.30
N ASP A 109 -13.19 -10.88 6.11
CA ASP A 109 -13.93 -11.01 4.85
C ASP A 109 -14.94 -9.88 4.78
N LEU A 110 -14.79 -9.01 3.78
CA LEU A 110 -15.69 -7.87 3.60
C LEU A 110 -16.91 -8.23 2.74
N GLY A 111 -16.91 -9.38 2.05
CA GLY A 111 -17.97 -9.75 1.11
C GLY A 111 -18.10 -8.79 -0.08
N ILE A 112 -17.07 -7.99 -0.34
CA ILE A 112 -16.98 -7.03 -1.44
C ILE A 112 -16.19 -7.67 -2.58
N GLY A 113 -16.52 -7.30 -3.83
CA GLY A 113 -15.77 -7.77 -5.01
C GLY A 113 -14.41 -7.07 -5.19
N ASP A 114 -13.76 -7.33 -6.32
CA ASP A 114 -12.49 -6.71 -6.77
C ASP A 114 -12.66 -5.20 -7.04
N ASP A 115 -12.70 -4.42 -5.98
CA ASP A 115 -12.66 -2.96 -6.03
C ASP A 115 -11.80 -2.44 -4.89
N VAL A 116 -10.48 -2.41 -5.12
CA VAL A 116 -9.49 -1.91 -4.16
C VAL A 116 -9.79 -0.49 -3.68
N PHE A 117 -10.55 0.34 -4.42
CA PHE A 117 -10.87 1.72 -4.01
C PHE A 117 -12.18 1.82 -3.20
N ALA A 118 -12.78 0.68 -2.84
CA ALA A 118 -13.90 0.67 -1.90
C ALA A 118 -13.48 1.24 -0.53
N SER A 119 -14.39 1.93 0.14
CA SER A 119 -14.15 2.57 1.44
C SER A 119 -13.70 1.59 2.52
N GLU A 120 -14.05 0.32 2.38
CA GLU A 120 -13.75 -0.77 3.27
C GLU A 120 -12.31 -1.27 3.12
N TYR A 121 -11.61 -0.91 2.04
CA TYR A 121 -10.18 -1.14 1.85
C TYR A 121 -9.31 0.06 2.25
N GLN A 122 -9.93 1.17 2.68
CA GLN A 122 -9.27 2.41 3.05
C GLN A 122 -8.26 2.17 4.18
N MET A 123 -7.01 2.58 3.96
CA MET A 123 -5.98 2.53 5.00
C MET A 123 -6.01 3.81 5.85
N TYR A 124 -5.83 3.63 7.16
CA TYR A 124 -5.76 4.69 8.14
C TYR A 124 -4.39 4.72 8.80
N GLU A 125 -3.87 5.93 9.06
CA GLU A 125 -2.67 6.14 9.84
C GLU A 125 -3.02 6.33 11.33
N CYS A 126 -2.48 5.47 12.17
CA CYS A 126 -2.60 5.53 13.62
C CYS A 126 -1.32 6.03 14.26
N SER A 127 -1.37 7.17 14.95
CA SER A 127 -0.25 7.63 15.77
C SER A 127 -0.14 6.81 17.05
N ILE A 128 1.05 6.33 17.36
CA ILE A 128 1.40 5.68 18.62
C ILE A 128 2.33 6.60 19.37
N GLU A 129 1.96 6.94 20.60
CA GLU A 129 2.83 7.66 21.53
C GLU A 129 3.35 6.71 22.59
N SER A 130 4.67 6.54 22.65
CA SER A 130 5.34 5.85 23.74
C SER A 130 5.30 6.71 25.01
N PRO A 131 5.27 6.11 26.22
CA PRO A 131 5.41 6.82 27.48
C PRO A 131 6.64 7.74 27.56
N ASP A 132 7.69 7.43 26.78
CA ASP A 132 8.93 8.20 26.70
C ASP A 132 8.87 9.36 25.68
N GLY A 133 7.72 9.61 25.08
CA GLY A 133 7.49 10.67 24.08
C GLY A 133 7.96 10.34 22.67
N ALA A 134 8.35 9.08 22.41
CA ALA A 134 8.61 8.63 21.05
C ALA A 134 7.30 8.45 20.28
N THR A 135 7.20 9.07 19.11
CA THR A 135 6.04 8.95 18.23
C THR A 135 6.34 7.96 17.10
N GLY A 136 5.39 7.08 16.81
CA GLY A 136 5.39 6.18 15.67
C GLY A 136 4.05 6.23 14.96
N ALA A 137 3.99 5.68 13.75
CA ALA A 137 2.75 5.52 13.00
C ALA A 137 2.61 4.06 12.57
N ILE A 138 1.38 3.56 12.63
CA ILE A 138 1.01 2.25 12.07
C ILE A 138 -0.11 2.46 11.06
N TYR A 139 -0.10 1.66 9.99
CA TYR A 139 -1.07 1.74 8.91
C TYR A 139 -1.95 0.48 8.90
N GLY A 140 -3.27 0.63 8.93
CA GLY A 140 -4.20 -0.50 9.06
C GLY A 140 -5.63 -0.17 8.64
N ASN A 141 -6.51 -1.19 8.62
CA ASN A 141 -7.88 -1.05 8.13
C ASN A 141 -8.88 -1.94 8.90
N PRO A 142 -10.07 -1.43 9.27
CA PRO A 142 -10.31 -0.10 9.81
C PRO A 142 -9.82 -0.07 11.25
N VAL A 143 -9.10 0.99 11.65
CA VAL A 143 -8.61 1.08 13.02
C VAL A 143 -9.60 1.86 13.88
N ALA A 144 -10.70 1.19 14.24
CA ALA A 144 -11.74 1.76 15.11
C ALA A 144 -11.18 2.27 16.46
N ASP A 145 -10.04 1.72 16.90
CA ASP A 145 -9.47 1.98 18.23
C ASP A 145 -8.47 3.14 18.29
N CYS A 146 -7.97 3.66 17.16
CA CYS A 146 -6.91 4.68 17.16
C CYS A 146 -7.37 6.08 16.69
N GLY A 147 -8.58 6.22 16.13
CA GLY A 147 -9.06 7.48 15.55
C GLY A 147 -8.22 7.96 14.35
N GLY A 148 -7.70 7.01 13.56
CA GLY A 148 -6.68 7.24 12.55
C GLY A 148 -7.08 8.23 11.45
N VAL A 149 -6.07 8.86 10.84
CA VAL A 149 -6.25 9.79 9.72
C VAL A 149 -6.37 8.98 8.43
N GLU A 150 -7.36 9.31 7.60
CA GLU A 150 -7.52 8.72 6.27
C GLU A 150 -6.27 9.00 5.42
N THR A 151 -5.73 7.96 4.80
CA THR A 151 -4.62 8.06 3.86
C THR A 151 -5.14 8.05 2.42
N ASP A 152 -4.29 8.34 1.43
CA ASP A 152 -4.68 8.17 0.02
C ASP A 152 -4.53 6.71 -0.47
N PHE A 153 -4.25 5.78 0.44
CA PHE A 153 -3.95 4.38 0.13
C PHE A 153 -5.09 3.44 0.54
N TYR A 154 -5.24 2.40 -0.26
CA TYR A 154 -6.20 1.33 -0.06
C TYR A 154 -5.50 -0.01 -0.20
N ARG A 155 -5.87 -1.00 0.62
CA ARG A 155 -5.25 -2.33 0.59
C ARG A 155 -6.30 -3.43 0.65
N GLU A 156 -6.24 -4.27 -0.36
CA GLU A 156 -7.07 -5.45 -0.55
C GLU A 156 -6.17 -6.70 -0.60
N ILE A 157 -6.61 -7.79 0.02
CA ILE A 157 -5.93 -9.07 0.02
C ILE A 157 -6.87 -10.13 -0.52
N TYR A 158 -6.44 -10.93 -1.48
CA TYR A 158 -7.22 -12.06 -1.96
C TYR A 158 -6.36 -13.30 -2.14
N PHE A 159 -7.01 -14.45 -2.15
CA PHE A 159 -6.37 -15.74 -2.12
C PHE A 159 -6.87 -16.63 -3.26
N VAL A 160 -5.92 -17.33 -3.89
CA VAL A 160 -6.20 -18.36 -4.89
C VAL A 160 -5.55 -19.65 -4.44
N TYR A 161 -6.31 -20.74 -4.33
CA TYR A 161 -5.75 -22.02 -3.92
C TYR A 161 -4.93 -22.64 -5.06
N ASP A 162 -3.68 -23.00 -4.77
CA ASP A 162 -2.77 -23.69 -5.70
C ASP A 162 -2.55 -25.13 -5.20
N GLY A 163 -3.66 -25.81 -4.88
CA GLY A 163 -3.67 -27.16 -4.30
C GLY A 163 -4.16 -27.20 -2.84
N VAL A 164 -3.95 -28.36 -2.19
CA VAL A 164 -4.46 -28.63 -0.82
C VAL A 164 -3.61 -27.96 0.26
N ASP A 165 -2.31 -27.83 0.00
CA ASP A 165 -1.31 -27.36 0.97
C ASP A 165 -0.64 -26.04 0.55
N SER A 166 -1.22 -25.32 -0.42
CA SER A 166 -0.69 -24.01 -0.78
C SER A 166 -1.72 -23.05 -1.31
N VAL A 167 -1.54 -21.79 -0.95
CA VAL A 167 -2.36 -20.66 -1.38
C VAL A 167 -1.47 -19.56 -1.95
N LEU A 168 -1.91 -18.95 -3.04
CA LEU A 168 -1.32 -17.74 -3.59
C LEU A 168 -2.01 -16.55 -2.93
N ALA A 169 -1.32 -15.90 -2.00
CA ALA A 169 -1.78 -14.66 -1.39
C ALA A 169 -1.40 -13.51 -2.31
N THR A 170 -2.37 -12.69 -2.71
CA THR A 170 -2.12 -11.48 -3.49
C THR A 170 -2.58 -10.27 -2.69
N VAL A 171 -1.67 -9.32 -2.52
CA VAL A 171 -1.93 -8.04 -1.88
C VAL A 171 -1.90 -6.96 -2.95
N LYS A 172 -3.04 -6.29 -3.11
CA LYS A 172 -3.24 -5.19 -4.04
C LYS A 172 -3.35 -3.91 -3.25
N VAL A 173 -2.49 -2.95 -3.56
CA VAL A 173 -2.51 -1.62 -2.94
C VAL A 173 -2.85 -0.58 -4.01
N GLY A 174 -3.94 0.12 -3.81
CA GLY A 174 -4.38 1.25 -4.63
C GLY A 174 -4.02 2.58 -3.97
N TRP A 175 -3.76 3.60 -4.78
CA TRP A 175 -3.68 4.98 -4.31
C TRP A 175 -4.14 5.94 -5.39
N ILE A 176 -4.57 7.14 -4.98
CA ILE A 176 -5.07 8.16 -5.91
C ILE A 176 -4.04 9.29 -5.99
N THR A 177 -3.47 9.51 -7.18
CA THR A 177 -2.60 10.66 -7.46
C THR A 177 -3.22 11.49 -8.57
N ASP A 178 -3.48 12.77 -8.32
CA ASP A 178 -4.02 13.72 -9.30
C ASP A 178 -5.36 13.29 -9.93
N GLY A 179 -6.21 12.60 -9.14
CA GLY A 179 -7.50 12.08 -9.58
C GLY A 179 -7.44 10.78 -10.40
N GLU A 180 -6.24 10.24 -10.63
CA GLU A 180 -6.06 8.93 -11.25
C GLU A 180 -5.73 7.86 -10.19
N GLY A 181 -6.53 6.79 -10.16
CA GLY A 181 -6.22 5.59 -9.39
C GLY A 181 -5.03 4.85 -9.99
N LYS A 182 -4.02 4.59 -9.17
CA LYS A 182 -2.87 3.71 -9.48
C LYS A 182 -2.91 2.52 -8.55
N THR A 183 -2.36 1.40 -9.00
CA THR A 183 -2.29 0.18 -8.18
C THR A 183 -0.93 -0.48 -8.30
N VAL A 184 -0.57 -1.24 -7.27
CA VAL A 184 0.54 -2.17 -7.28
C VAL A 184 0.08 -3.48 -6.64
N GLU A 185 0.56 -4.59 -7.19
CA GLU A 185 0.22 -5.92 -6.72
C GLU A 185 1.50 -6.66 -6.37
N LEU A 186 1.47 -7.35 -5.24
CA LEU A 186 2.51 -8.28 -4.82
C LEU A 186 1.84 -9.59 -4.46
N PHE A 187 2.38 -10.68 -5.00
CA PHE A 187 1.86 -12.02 -4.75
C PHE A 187 2.94 -12.89 -4.16
N GLU A 188 2.53 -13.81 -3.30
CA GLU A 188 3.40 -14.82 -2.73
C GLU A 188 2.68 -16.15 -2.57
N LYS A 189 3.40 -17.22 -2.93
CA LYS A 189 2.95 -18.57 -2.66
C LYS A 189 3.27 -18.94 -1.21
N ILE A 190 2.22 -19.19 -0.44
CA ILE A 190 2.27 -19.60 0.96
C ILE A 190 1.96 -21.10 1.01
N ASN A 191 2.90 -21.88 1.54
CA ASN A 191 2.75 -23.33 1.69
C ASN A 191 2.50 -23.72 3.15
N ASN A 192 1.82 -24.83 3.32
CA ASN A 192 1.82 -25.65 4.53
C ASN A 192 3.07 -26.56 4.51
N TYR A 193 3.90 -26.50 5.55
CA TYR A 193 5.13 -27.31 5.68
C TYR A 193 5.06 -28.26 6.86
#